data_AF-A0A960TB64-F1
#
_entry.id   AF-A0A960TB64-F1
#
_cell.length_a   1.000
_cell.length_b   1.000
_cell.length_c   1.000
_cell.angle_alpha   90.00
_cell.angle_beta   90.00
_cell.angle_gamma   90.00
#
_symmetry.space_group_name_H-M   'P 1'
#
loop_
_entity.id
_entity.type
_entity.pdbx_description
1 polymer ?
#
loop_
_entity_poly.entity_id
_entity_poly.type
_entity_poly.pdbx_seq_one_letter_code
_entity_poly.pdbx_strand_id
1 'polypeptide(L)'
;MKAAIGPYDELFLFLLQFIILSFIYYTMISSVLYLPWLGKWIRKPIGRLVHALVFMAAAVFLIYWMVPMRLIHRLFLEKPVEALLWPDVILSGLALFRGAMLWDHLFGWLSQRFPTGA
;
A
#
# COMPACT_ATOMS: atom_id res chain seq x y z
N MET A 1 20.65 -25.53 -9.78
CA MET A 1 21.46 -24.38 -9.32
C MET A 1 20.50 -23.31 -8.83
N LYS A 2 20.54 -22.94 -7.54
CA LYS A 2 19.87 -21.70 -7.09
C LYS A 2 20.72 -20.55 -7.61
N ALA A 3 20.17 -19.73 -8.50
CA ALA A 3 20.82 -18.49 -8.90
C ALA A 3 21.07 -17.67 -7.63
N ALA A 4 22.32 -17.29 -7.38
CA ALA A 4 22.64 -16.38 -6.29
C ALA A 4 22.02 -15.03 -6.65
N ILE A 5 20.98 -14.65 -5.91
CA ILE A 5 20.30 -13.36 -6.05
C ILE A 5 21.30 -12.29 -5.60
N GLY A 6 21.70 -11.39 -6.50
CA GLY A 6 22.59 -10.29 -6.16
C GLY A 6 21.85 -9.18 -5.40
N PRO A 7 22.55 -8.25 -4.73
CA PRO A 7 21.93 -7.15 -3.98
C PRO A 7 21.02 -6.25 -4.86
N TYR A 8 21.31 -6.17 -6.16
CA TYR A 8 20.47 -5.45 -7.12
C TYR A 8 19.17 -6.19 -7.46
N ASP A 9 19.19 -7.52 -7.46
CA ASP A 9 18.00 -8.34 -7.72
C ASP A 9 17.03 -8.27 -6.53
N GLU A 10 17.56 -8.22 -5.31
CA GLU A 10 16.76 -8.03 -4.09
C GLU A 10 16.05 -6.67 -4.05
N LEU A 11 16.76 -5.59 -4.41
CA LEU A 11 16.19 -4.25 -4.51
C LEU A 11 15.11 -4.18 -5.60
N PHE A 12 15.36 -4.79 -6.76
CA PHE A 12 14.39 -4.84 -7.85
C PHE A 12 13.13 -5.61 -7.43
N LEU A 13 13.28 -6.79 -6.83
CA LEU A 13 12.16 -7.59 -6.34
C LEU A 13 11.39 -6.85 -5.24
N PHE A 14 12.07 -6.14 -4.34
CA PHE A 14 11.43 -5.28 -3.34
C PHE A 14 10.57 -4.20 -4.00
N LEU A 15 11.14 -3.43 -4.94
CA LEU A 15 10.42 -2.35 -5.60
C LEU A 15 9.21 -2.88 -6.36
N LEU A 16 9.37 -4.00 -7.08
CA LEU A 16 8.28 -4.65 -7.80
C LEU A 16 7.17 -5.12 -6.84
N GLN A 17 7.52 -5.77 -5.74
CA GLN A 17 6.55 -6.20 -4.73
C GLN A 17 5.84 -5.01 -4.07
N PHE A 18 6.57 -3.94 -3.75
CA PHE A 18 5.99 -2.72 -3.18
C PHE A 18 5.01 -2.04 -4.15
N ILE A 19 5.37 -1.94 -5.43
CA ILE A 19 4.50 -1.42 -6.50
C ILE A 19 3.22 -2.25 -6.59
N ILE A 20 3.34 -3.58 -6.65
CA ILE A 20 2.19 -4.49 -6.74
C ILE A 20 1.29 -4.36 -5.51
N LEU A 21 1.87 -4.39 -4.31
CA LEU A 21 1.11 -4.37 -3.06
C LEU A 21 0.44 -3.02 -2.83
N SER A 22 1.12 -1.91 -3.13
CA SER A 22 0.51 -0.57 -3.07
C SER A 22 -0.60 -0.40 -4.10
N PHE A 23 -0.49 -1.02 -5.29
CA PHE A 23 -1.54 -1.01 -6.29
C PHE A 23 -2.77 -1.84 -5.86
N ILE A 24 -2.57 -3.06 -5.36
CA ILE A 24 -3.65 -3.89 -4.78
C ILE A 24 -4.34 -3.16 -3.63
N TYR A 25 -3.55 -2.50 -2.79
CA TYR A 25 -4.09 -1.76 -1.66
C TYR A 25 -4.88 -0.52 -2.11
N TYR A 26 -4.41 0.19 -3.15
CA TYR A 26 -5.17 1.25 -3.81
C TYR A 26 -6.50 0.74 -4.37
N THR A 27 -6.53 -0.40 -5.07
CA THR A 27 -7.79 -0.92 -5.62
C THR A 27 -8.77 -1.31 -4.51
N MET A 28 -8.28 -1.84 -3.38
CA MET A 28 -9.11 -2.04 -2.18
C MET A 28 -9.72 -0.74 -1.67
N ILE A 29 -8.92 0.31 -1.48
CA ILE A 29 -9.41 1.64 -1.05
C ILE A 29 -10.47 2.16 -2.02
N SER A 30 -10.18 2.13 -3.32
CA SER A 30 -11.06 2.65 -4.36
C SER A 30 -12.34 1.84 -4.51
N SER A 31 -12.30 0.52 -4.30
CA SER A 31 -13.48 -0.34 -4.39
C SER A 31 -14.62 0.08 -3.43
N VAL A 32 -14.27 0.58 -2.24
CA VAL A 32 -15.25 1.04 -1.24
C VAL A 32 -16.00 2.29 -1.72
N LEU A 33 -15.39 3.10 -2.60
CA LEU A 33 -16.01 4.29 -3.18
C LEU A 33 -17.11 3.95 -4.19
N TYR A 34 -17.15 2.72 -4.72
CA TYR A 34 -18.21 2.24 -5.61
C TYR A 34 -19.48 1.79 -4.86
N LEU A 35 -19.42 1.62 -3.54
CA LEU A 35 -20.60 1.29 -2.73
C LEU A 35 -21.51 2.52 -2.60
N PRO A 36 -22.79 2.48 -3.02
CA PRO A 36 -23.61 3.68 -3.19
C PRO A 36 -23.81 4.53 -1.92
N TRP A 37 -24.03 3.89 -0.77
CA TRP A 37 -24.21 4.60 0.50
C TRP A 37 -22.88 5.08 1.08
N LEU A 38 -21.84 4.25 0.98
CA LEU A 38 -20.52 4.48 1.55
C LEU A 38 -19.79 5.57 0.77
N GLY A 39 -19.79 5.50 -0.56
CA GLY A 39 -19.20 6.52 -1.42
C GLY A 39 -19.80 7.91 -1.21
N LYS A 40 -21.13 8.02 -1.07
CA LYS A 40 -21.80 9.31 -0.76
C LYS A 40 -21.36 9.87 0.59
N TRP A 41 -21.21 9.02 1.60
CA TRP A 41 -20.75 9.44 2.92
C TRP A 41 -19.27 9.81 2.92
N ILE A 42 -18.41 9.00 2.28
CA ILE A 42 -16.97 9.22 2.17
C ILE A 42 -16.66 10.52 1.44
N ARG A 43 -17.48 10.98 0.49
CA ARG A 43 -17.27 12.28 -0.18
C ARG A 43 -17.35 13.49 0.78
N LYS A 44 -17.99 13.36 1.94
CA LYS A 44 -18.01 14.41 2.98
C LYS A 44 -16.63 14.55 3.66
N PRO A 45 -16.22 15.73 4.16
CA PRO A 45 -14.92 15.92 4.80
C PRO A 45 -14.64 14.94 5.94
N ILE A 46 -15.62 14.73 6.82
CA ILE A 46 -15.54 13.79 7.94
C ILE A 46 -15.43 12.35 7.43
N GLY A 47 -16.19 11.99 6.40
CA GLY A 47 -16.15 10.67 5.78
C GLY A 47 -14.78 10.36 5.17
N ARG A 48 -14.16 11.33 4.48
CA ARG A 48 -12.78 11.20 3.96
C ARG A 48 -11.76 10.98 5.06
N LEU A 49 -11.86 11.72 6.16
CA LEU A 49 -10.96 11.57 7.30
C LEU A 49 -11.09 10.17 7.92
N VAL A 50 -12.32 9.73 8.21
CA VAL A 50 -12.56 8.39 8.78
C VAL A 50 -12.09 7.29 7.83
N HIS A 51 -12.38 7.43 6.54
CA HIS A 51 -11.92 6.51 5.51
C HIS A 51 -10.39 6.39 5.51
N ALA A 52 -9.67 7.53 5.50
CA ALA A 52 -8.22 7.54 5.55
C ALA A 52 -7.67 6.86 6.81
N LEU A 53 -8.25 7.13 7.98
CA LEU A 53 -7.83 6.53 9.26
C LEU A 53 -8.06 5.02 9.30
N VAL A 54 -9.23 4.56 8.85
CA VAL A 54 -9.59 3.13 8.80
C VAL A 54 -8.64 2.38 7.88
N PHE A 55 -8.37 2.94 6.70
CA PHE A 55 -7.46 2.31 5.76
C PHE A 55 -6.02 2.33 6.30
N MET A 56 -5.52 3.46 6.81
CA MET A 56 -4.20 3.50 7.45
C MET A 56 -4.03 2.44 8.54
N ALA A 57 -5.05 2.22 9.39
CA ALA A 57 -5.04 1.14 10.38
C ALA A 57 -5.05 -0.26 9.73
N ALA A 58 -5.85 -0.46 8.68
CA ALA A 58 -5.86 -1.70 7.92
C ALA A 58 -4.52 -1.98 7.24
N ALA A 59 -3.78 -0.96 6.78
CA ALA A 59 -2.45 -1.12 6.22
C ALA A 59 -1.49 -1.68 7.28
N VAL A 60 -1.43 -1.08 8.47
CA VAL A 60 -0.61 -1.57 9.60
C VAL A 60 -0.98 -3.00 9.97
N PHE A 61 -2.27 -3.31 10.03
CA PHE A 61 -2.76 -4.67 10.30
C PHE A 61 -2.34 -5.68 9.23
N LEU A 62 -2.45 -5.31 7.95
CA LEU A 62 -2.02 -6.15 6.82
C LEU A 62 -0.51 -6.40 6.82
N ILE A 63 0.32 -5.40 7.16
CA ILE A 63 1.78 -5.60 7.32
C ILE A 63 2.07 -6.59 8.45
N TYR A 64 1.36 -6.47 9.58
CA TYR A 64 1.55 -7.35 10.73
C TYR A 64 1.21 -8.81 10.39
N TRP A 65 0.13 -9.05 9.65
CA TRP A 65 -0.36 -10.40 9.35
C TRP A 65 0.16 -11.03 8.05
N MET A 66 0.46 -10.24 7.02
CA MET A 66 0.87 -10.79 5.72
C MET A 66 2.37 -11.08 5.67
N VAL A 67 2.71 -12.36 5.55
CA VAL A 67 4.08 -12.87 5.34
C VAL A 67 4.86 -12.15 4.21
N PRO A 68 4.30 -11.88 3.00
CA PRO A 68 5.05 -11.17 1.95
C PRO A 68 5.48 -9.74 2.33
N MET A 69 4.71 -9.05 3.17
CA MET A 69 5.07 -7.72 3.67
C MET A 69 6.17 -7.79 4.75
N ARG A 70 6.21 -8.88 5.51
CA ARG A 70 7.30 -9.17 6.46
C ARG A 70 8.59 -9.59 5.75
N LEU A 71 8.48 -10.24 4.59
CA LEU A 71 9.61 -10.56 3.72
C LEU A 71 10.29 -9.32 3.14
N ILE A 72 9.50 -8.33 2.74
CA ILE A 72 9.99 -6.99 2.38
C ILE A 72 10.82 -6.37 3.51
N HIS A 73 10.36 -6.56 4.75
CA HIS A 73 11.02 -6.04 5.95
C HIS A 73 12.33 -6.78 6.30
N ARG A 74 12.41 -8.07 5.97
CA ARG A 74 13.59 -8.92 6.15
C ARG A 74 14.76 -8.54 5.23
N LEU A 75 14.50 -7.82 4.13
CA LEU A 75 15.55 -7.33 3.23
C LEU A 75 16.32 -6.12 3.81
N PHE A 76 15.72 -5.39 4.77
CA PHE A 76 16.34 -4.20 5.38
C PHE A 76 17.00 -4.45 6.74
N LEU A 77 16.59 -5.50 7.42
CA LEU A 77 17.07 -5.84 8.75
C LEU A 77 17.59 -7.27 8.68
N GLU A 78 18.88 -7.47 8.92
CA GLU A 78 19.49 -8.79 9.21
C GLU A 78 18.96 -9.39 10.54
N LYS A 79 17.69 -9.14 10.87
CA LYS A 79 17.02 -9.58 12.09
C LYS A 79 15.96 -10.62 11.74
N PRO A 80 15.76 -11.62 12.60
CA PRO A 80 14.72 -12.62 12.39
C PRO A 80 13.35 -11.95 12.32
N VAL A 81 12.45 -12.50 11.49
CA VAL A 81 11.05 -12.03 11.30
C VAL A 81 10.28 -11.94 12.63
N GLU A 82 10.74 -12.69 13.63
CA GLU A 82 10.21 -12.74 15.00
C GLU A 82 10.60 -11.52 15.85
N ALA A 83 11.54 -10.69 15.40
CA ALA A 83 12.04 -9.49 16.10
C ALA A 83 11.61 -8.17 15.45
N LEU A 84 10.55 -8.20 14.62
CA LEU A 84 9.95 -6.99 14.04
C LEU A 84 9.38 -6.11 15.16
N LEU A 85 10.00 -4.94 15.38
CA LEU A 85 9.52 -3.99 16.37
C LEU A 85 8.27 -3.29 15.82
N TRP A 86 7.33 -2.94 16.69
CA TRP A 86 6.12 -2.21 16.30
C TRP A 86 6.37 -0.95 15.45
N PRO A 87 7.41 -0.12 15.70
CA PRO A 87 7.71 1.04 14.87
C PRO A 87 7.96 0.70 13.40
N ASP A 88 8.64 -0.42 13.14
CA ASP A 88 8.98 -0.90 11.80
C ASP A 88 7.72 -1.28 11.01
N VAL A 89 6.81 -2.00 11.68
CA VAL A 89 5.49 -2.37 11.14
C VAL A 89 4.64 -1.14 10.83
N ILE A 90 4.63 -0.15 11.74
CA ILE A 90 3.90 1.11 11.55
C ILE A 90 4.46 1.88 10.36
N LEU A 91 5.78 2.04 10.26
CA LEU A 91 6.41 2.75 9.14
C LEU A 91 6.13 2.08 7.80
N SER A 92 6.18 0.75 7.74
CA SER A 92 5.78 0.01 6.53
C SER A 92 4.30 0.15 6.19
N GLY A 93 3.41 0.17 7.19
CA GLY A 93 1.99 0.40 6.98
C GLY A 93 1.73 1.79 6.41
N LEU A 94 2.42 2.80 6.94
CA LEU A 94 2.37 4.17 6.42
C LEU A 94 2.96 4.28 5.01
N ALA A 95 4.07 3.59 4.73
CA ALA A 95 4.68 3.56 3.40
C ALA A 95 3.72 2.93 2.37
N LEU A 96 3.06 1.83 2.72
CA LEU A 96 2.05 1.18 1.88
C LEU A 96 0.87 2.11 1.61
N PHE A 97 0.33 2.73 2.65
CA PHE A 97 -0.77 3.69 2.53
C PHE A 97 -0.37 4.87 1.64
N ARG A 98 0.84 5.41 1.83
CA ARG A 98 1.37 6.49 0.98
C ARG A 98 1.54 6.04 -0.46
N GLY A 99 2.03 4.82 -0.70
CA GLY A 99 2.12 4.22 -2.02
C GLY A 99 0.75 4.14 -2.72
N ALA A 100 -0.30 3.73 -2.00
CA ALA A 100 -1.65 3.74 -2.55
C ALA A 100 -2.16 5.14 -2.89
N MET A 101 -1.83 6.15 -2.09
CA MET A 101 -2.18 7.55 -2.39
C MET A 101 -1.43 8.10 -3.61
N LEU A 102 -0.23 7.60 -3.90
CA LEU A 102 0.49 7.96 -5.13
C LEU A 102 -0.25 7.45 -6.37
N TRP A 103 -0.84 6.25 -6.32
CA TRP A 103 -1.67 5.73 -7.40
C TRP A 103 -2.91 6.59 -7.63
N ASP A 104 -3.61 6.99 -6.56
CA ASP A 104 -4.76 7.91 -6.65
C ASP A 104 -4.37 9.22 -7.33
N HIS A 105 -3.24 9.80 -6.94
CA HIS A 105 -2.74 11.04 -7.56
C HIS A 105 -2.33 10.83 -9.02
N LEU A 106 -1.64 9.73 -9.35
CA LEU A 106 -1.23 9.40 -10.71
C LEU A 106 -2.44 9.22 -11.64
N PHE A 107 -3.45 8.45 -11.22
CA PHE A 107 -4.66 8.24 -12.03
C PHE A 107 -5.52 9.50 -12.09
N GLY A 108 -5.59 10.27 -11.01
CA GLY A 108 -6.21 11.60 -11.02
C GLY A 108 -5.55 12.51 -12.07
N TRP A 109 -4.22 12.59 -12.07
CA TRP A 109 -3.46 13.36 -13.06
C TRP A 109 -3.66 12.84 -14.49
N LEU A 110 -3.60 11.52 -14.70
CA LEU A 110 -3.82 10.89 -16.01
C LEU A 110 -5.21 11.21 -16.56
N SER A 111 -6.26 11.13 -15.72
CA SER A 111 -7.64 11.42 -16.14
C SER A 111 -7.86 12.88 -16.53
N GLN A 112 -7.15 13.82 -15.87
CA GLN A 112 -7.19 15.24 -16.22
C GLN A 112 -6.43 15.51 -17.53
N ARG A 113 -5.32 14.81 -17.77
CA ARG A 113 -4.45 15.04 -18.93
C ARG A 113 -4.94 14.34 -20.19
N PHE A 114 -5.54 13.17 -20.02
CA PHE A 114 -6.12 12.36 -21.07
C PHE A 114 -7.60 12.12 -20.74
N PRO A 115 -8.45 13.15 -20.86
CA PRO A 115 -9.88 13.00 -20.62
C PRO A 115 -10.43 12.00 -21.64
N THR A 116 -10.69 10.79 -21.18
CA THR A 116 -11.46 9.80 -21.93
C THR A 116 -12.89 10.33 -21.96
N GLY A 117 -13.29 10.93 -23.09
CA GLY A 117 -14.65 11.40 -23.30
C GLY A 117 -15.62 10.23 -23.17
N ALA A 118 -16.31 10.16 -22.03
CA ALA A 118 -17.44 9.31 -21.76
C ALA A 118 -18.49 10.13 -21.01
#